data_AF-A0A6L6WVB4-F1
#
_entry.id   AF-A0A6L6WVB4-F1
#
_cell.length_a   1.000
_cell.length_b   1.000
_cell.length_c   1.000
_cell.angle_alpha   90.00
_cell.angle_beta   90.00
_cell.angle_gamma   90.00
#
_symmetry.space_group_name_H-M   'P 1'
#
loop_
_entity.id
_entity.type
_entity.pdbx_description
1 polymer ?
#
loop_
_entity_poly.entity_id
_entity_poly.type
_entity_poly.pdbx_seq_one_letter_code
_entity_poly.pdbx_strand_id
1 'polypeptide(L)'
;MRLRTILLQTLTTALAALTLAAAPAAGAAPADRAEQGLLRGGDRLFAPGNARCSVAFNATDGSRFYGLLPGHCGGRGTRWFADPGLTVPVGETEVSRFPGSDYALVRYTNPDYSYPSEVSAGGQSHRIDRAAQPTVGQRVCQVGSASGHRCGTVQAVNVSVTHPEGVVHGLFRSTLCLEPGDAGAPAFGGNAALGIAVGGSGNCRNGGTTYHQPVAPVLAAHGLRVGY
;
A
#
# COMPACT_ATOMS: atom_id res chain seq x y z
N MET A 1 -68.71 40.84 -21.01
CA MET A 1 -67.60 41.78 -21.30
C MET A 1 -66.78 41.96 -20.03
N ARG A 2 -65.44 41.89 -20.14
CA ARG A 2 -64.38 42.01 -19.11
C ARG A 2 -63.78 40.70 -18.56
N LEU A 3 -62.88 40.18 -19.41
CA LEU A 3 -61.77 39.27 -19.11
C LEU A 3 -60.88 39.86 -17.99
N ARG A 4 -60.58 39.09 -16.96
CA ARG A 4 -59.49 39.39 -16.01
C ARG A 4 -58.34 38.43 -16.29
N THR A 5 -57.33 38.96 -16.95
CA THR A 5 -56.05 38.33 -17.27
C THR A 5 -55.25 38.14 -15.98
N ILE A 6 -54.98 36.90 -15.58
CA ILE A 6 -54.04 36.58 -14.49
C ILE A 6 -52.66 36.43 -15.11
N LEU A 7 -51.77 37.38 -14.81
CA LEU A 7 -50.37 37.35 -15.20
C LEU A 7 -49.65 36.23 -14.41
N LEU A 8 -49.18 35.19 -15.10
CA LEU A 8 -48.20 34.25 -14.55
C LEU A 8 -46.85 34.98 -14.43
N GLN A 9 -46.44 35.31 -13.20
CA GLN A 9 -45.06 35.72 -12.93
C GLN A 9 -44.20 34.46 -12.82
N THR A 10 -43.33 34.25 -13.80
CA THR A 10 -42.29 33.22 -13.77
C THR A 10 -41.19 33.65 -12.80
N LEU A 11 -41.07 32.97 -11.65
CA LEU A 11 -39.90 33.08 -10.77
C LEU A 11 -38.72 32.37 -11.44
N THR A 12 -37.74 33.14 -11.93
CA THR A 12 -36.43 32.63 -12.33
C THR A 12 -35.52 32.57 -11.10
N THR A 13 -35.29 31.38 -10.55
CA THR A 13 -34.25 31.13 -9.57
C THR A 13 -32.88 31.14 -10.26
N ALA A 14 -32.08 32.18 -10.01
CA ALA A 14 -30.69 32.21 -10.43
C ALA A 14 -29.86 31.27 -9.55
N LEU A 15 -29.35 30.17 -10.12
CA LEU A 15 -28.36 29.29 -9.48
C LEU A 15 -27.00 29.99 -9.54
N ALA A 16 -26.51 30.51 -8.42
CA ALA A 16 -25.13 30.97 -8.31
C ALA A 16 -24.21 29.75 -8.25
N ALA A 17 -23.38 29.56 -9.28
CA ALA A 17 -22.34 28.54 -9.29
C ALA A 17 -21.23 28.94 -8.30
N LEU A 18 -21.17 28.26 -7.14
CA LEU A 18 -20.08 28.40 -6.18
C LEU A 18 -18.87 27.62 -6.71
N THR A 19 -17.89 28.33 -7.28
CA THR A 19 -16.61 27.73 -7.65
C THR A 19 -15.78 27.49 -6.38
N LEU A 20 -15.72 26.24 -5.91
CA LEU A 20 -14.73 25.83 -4.91
C LEU A 20 -13.34 25.90 -5.55
N ALA A 21 -12.58 26.95 -5.27
CA ALA A 21 -11.15 26.96 -5.54
C ALA A 21 -10.51 25.89 -4.65
N ALA A 22 -10.02 24.81 -5.26
CA ALA A 22 -9.23 23.80 -4.56
C ALA A 22 -7.94 24.46 -4.06
N ALA A 23 -7.76 24.51 -2.73
CA ALA A 23 -6.48 24.88 -2.15
C ALA A 23 -5.40 23.89 -2.65
N PRO A 24 -4.21 24.36 -3.06
CA PRO A 24 -3.14 23.47 -3.47
C PRO A 24 -2.81 22.56 -2.28
N ALA A 25 -2.93 21.25 -2.48
CA ALA A 25 -2.43 20.28 -1.52
C ALA A 25 -0.95 20.58 -1.28
N ALA A 26 -0.57 20.80 -0.03
CA ALA A 26 0.83 20.87 0.37
C ALA A 26 1.51 19.60 -0.16
N GLY A 27 2.44 19.77 -1.11
CA GLY A 27 3.09 18.67 -1.79
C GLY A 27 3.79 17.77 -0.78
N ALA A 28 3.35 16.52 -0.69
CA ALA A 28 4.19 15.46 -0.16
C ALA A 28 5.43 15.38 -1.07
N ALA A 29 6.62 15.41 -0.48
CA ALA A 29 7.86 15.24 -1.22
C ALA A 29 7.81 13.94 -2.06
N PRO A 30 8.39 13.92 -3.27
CA PRO A 30 8.39 12.72 -4.09
C PRO A 30 9.21 11.62 -3.40
N ALA A 31 8.53 10.61 -2.87
CA ALA A 31 9.12 9.34 -2.44
C ALA A 31 9.57 8.47 -3.65
N ASP A 32 9.95 9.11 -4.77
CA ASP A 32 10.08 8.47 -6.08
C ASP A 32 11.52 8.16 -6.49
N ARG A 33 12.48 8.41 -5.60
CA ARG A 33 13.84 7.93 -5.80
C ARG A 33 14.22 7.06 -4.62
N ALA A 34 14.17 5.74 -4.83
CA ALA A 34 15.14 4.87 -4.20
C ALA A 34 16.49 5.59 -4.24
N GLU A 35 17.07 5.85 -3.06
CA GLU A 35 18.45 6.30 -2.99
C GLU A 35 19.26 5.35 -3.87
N GLN A 36 20.04 5.85 -4.82
CA GLN A 36 20.57 5.01 -5.90
C GLN A 36 21.25 3.76 -5.31
N GLY A 37 20.85 2.57 -5.76
CA GLY A 37 21.37 1.30 -5.26
C GLY A 37 20.79 0.82 -3.92
N LEU A 38 19.69 1.40 -3.44
CA LEU A 38 18.98 0.94 -2.24
C LEU A 38 17.50 0.74 -2.53
N LEU A 39 16.93 -0.35 -2.04
CA LEU A 39 15.50 -0.59 -2.13
C LEU A 39 14.98 -1.08 -0.79
N ARG A 40 14.07 -0.32 -0.18
CA ARG A 40 13.51 -0.52 1.16
C ARG A 40 12.02 -0.83 1.08
N GLY A 41 11.44 -1.26 2.19
CA GLY A 41 9.98 -1.22 2.33
C GLY A 41 9.46 0.21 2.18
N GLY A 42 8.31 0.40 1.55
CA GLY A 42 7.76 1.69 1.16
C GLY A 42 8.21 2.19 -0.22
N ASP A 43 9.33 1.70 -0.75
CA ASP A 43 9.77 2.07 -2.09
C ASP A 43 8.89 1.39 -3.16
N ARG A 44 8.76 2.04 -4.32
CA ARG A 44 7.89 1.58 -5.41
C ARG A 44 8.63 0.67 -6.37
N LEU A 45 7.93 -0.39 -6.77
CA LEU A 45 8.28 -1.20 -7.93
C LEU A 45 7.28 -0.96 -9.06
N PHE A 46 7.80 -1.02 -10.27
CA PHE A 46 7.07 -0.79 -11.51
C PHE A 46 7.15 -2.04 -12.39
N ALA A 47 6.08 -2.32 -13.12
CA ALA A 47 6.04 -3.39 -14.11
C ALA A 47 5.23 -2.95 -15.34
N PRO A 48 5.39 -3.62 -16.50
CA PRO A 48 4.59 -3.34 -17.70
C PRO A 48 3.08 -3.37 -17.42
N GLY A 49 2.30 -2.66 -18.23
CA GLY A 49 0.85 -2.56 -18.04
C GLY A 49 0.45 -1.59 -16.92
N ASN A 50 1.32 -0.63 -16.57
CA ASN A 50 1.10 0.39 -15.56
C ASN A 50 0.93 -0.16 -14.13
N ALA A 51 1.44 -1.36 -13.87
CA ALA A 51 1.45 -1.97 -12.55
C ALA A 51 2.48 -1.24 -11.66
N ARG A 52 2.01 -0.77 -10.50
CA ARG A 52 2.80 -0.03 -9.52
C ARG A 52 2.38 -0.43 -8.10
N CYS A 53 3.30 -1.00 -7.34
CA CYS A 53 3.08 -1.34 -5.94
C CYS A 53 4.30 -1.00 -5.09
N SER A 54 4.06 -0.73 -3.81
CA SER A 54 5.12 -0.54 -2.84
C SER A 54 5.62 -1.90 -2.35
N VAL A 55 6.91 -1.99 -2.08
CA VAL A 55 7.48 -3.12 -1.34
C VAL A 55 7.03 -2.98 0.11
N ALA A 56 6.45 -4.00 0.72
CA ALA A 56 6.16 -3.97 2.14
C ALA A 56 7.46 -4.17 2.93
N PHE A 57 8.08 -5.34 2.81
CA PHE A 57 9.28 -5.67 3.56
C PHE A 57 10.28 -6.41 2.68
N ASN A 58 11.57 -6.13 2.89
CA ASN A 58 12.63 -6.99 2.39
C ASN A 58 12.85 -8.15 3.37
N ALA A 59 13.00 -9.36 2.84
CA ALA A 59 13.27 -10.57 3.59
C ALA A 59 14.38 -11.38 2.92
N THR A 60 14.92 -12.36 3.63
CA THR A 60 15.96 -13.26 3.12
C THR A 60 15.75 -14.70 3.57
N ASP A 61 16.17 -15.66 2.77
CA ASP A 61 16.35 -17.07 3.17
C ASP A 61 17.78 -17.36 3.67
N GLY A 62 18.63 -16.32 3.77
CA GLY A 62 20.06 -16.42 4.09
C GLY A 62 20.99 -16.45 2.88
N SER A 63 20.45 -16.70 1.68
CA SER A 63 21.20 -16.76 0.42
C SER A 63 20.70 -15.75 -0.62
N ARG A 64 19.40 -15.51 -0.64
CA ARG A 64 18.68 -14.68 -1.60
C ARG A 64 17.86 -13.63 -0.85
N PHE A 65 17.62 -12.50 -1.51
CA PHE A 65 16.77 -11.43 -0.99
C PHE A 65 15.44 -11.38 -1.74
N TYR A 66 14.39 -11.03 -1.01
CA TYR A 66 13.01 -11.03 -1.47
C TYR A 66 12.29 -9.76 -1.05
N GLY A 67 11.50 -9.19 -1.96
CA GLY A 67 10.51 -8.15 -1.66
C GLY A 67 9.14 -8.75 -1.46
N LEU A 68 8.48 -8.42 -0.36
CA LEU A 68 7.09 -8.79 -0.12
C LEU A 68 6.16 -7.72 -0.72
N LEU A 69 5.30 -8.12 -1.66
CA LEU A 69 4.28 -7.27 -2.29
C LEU A 69 2.88 -7.88 -2.07
N PRO A 70 1.78 -7.17 -2.39
CA PRO A 70 0.48 -7.81 -2.58
C PRO A 70 0.52 -8.80 -3.75
N GLY A 71 -0.23 -9.89 -3.65
CA GLY A 71 -0.32 -10.93 -4.68
C GLY A 71 -1.03 -10.44 -5.93
N HIS A 72 -2.05 -9.59 -5.77
CA HIS A 72 -2.80 -9.00 -6.88
C HIS A 72 -1.99 -7.98 -7.70
N CYS A 73 -0.84 -7.52 -7.21
CA CYS A 73 0.01 -6.55 -7.92
C CYS A 73 0.72 -7.14 -9.14
N GLY A 74 1.05 -8.43 -9.10
CA GLY A 74 1.79 -9.10 -10.16
C GLY A 74 1.88 -10.60 -9.91
N GLY A 75 1.46 -11.37 -10.91
CA GLY A 75 1.53 -12.83 -10.88
C GLY A 75 2.97 -13.36 -10.94
N ARG A 76 3.12 -14.68 -10.86
CA ARG A 76 4.42 -15.35 -11.04
C ARG A 76 5.00 -15.02 -12.42
N GLY A 77 6.28 -14.66 -12.47
CA GLY A 77 6.97 -14.27 -13.70
C GLY A 77 6.92 -12.77 -14.01
N THR A 78 6.19 -11.96 -13.23
CA THR A 78 6.21 -10.50 -13.40
C THR A 78 7.60 -9.95 -13.10
N ARG A 79 8.20 -9.26 -14.07
CA ARG A 79 9.45 -8.52 -13.92
C ARG A 79 9.19 -7.16 -13.29
N TRP A 80 10.01 -6.80 -12.31
CA TRP A 80 9.89 -5.56 -11.56
C TRP A 80 11.11 -4.66 -11.75
N PHE A 81 10.85 -3.36 -11.79
CA PHE A 81 11.81 -2.30 -12.04
C PHE A 81 11.76 -1.27 -10.92
N ALA A 82 12.91 -0.66 -10.61
CA ALA A 82 13.00 0.40 -9.60
C ALA A 82 12.59 1.78 -10.12
N ASP A 83 12.39 1.92 -11.44
CA ASP A 83 12.05 3.18 -12.09
C ASP A 83 10.81 3.05 -13.00
N PRO A 84 10.02 4.13 -13.15
CA PRO A 84 8.83 4.13 -14.01
C PRO A 84 9.16 3.99 -15.50
N GLY A 85 10.41 4.26 -15.90
CA GLY A 85 10.89 4.06 -17.27
C GLY A 85 11.13 2.59 -17.63
N LEU A 86 11.03 1.68 -16.65
CA LEU A 86 11.29 0.25 -16.80
C LEU A 86 12.71 -0.04 -17.31
N THR A 87 13.69 0.73 -16.85
CA THR A 87 15.09 0.65 -17.32
C THR A 87 16.03 -0.03 -16.32
N VAL A 88 15.66 -0.06 -15.04
CA VAL A 88 16.45 -0.61 -13.94
C VAL A 88 15.73 -1.85 -13.39
N PRO A 89 15.96 -3.05 -13.95
CA PRO A 89 15.36 -4.28 -13.44
C PRO A 89 15.91 -4.59 -12.05
N VAL A 90 15.06 -5.03 -11.13
CA VAL A 90 15.47 -5.38 -9.76
C VAL A 90 15.11 -6.79 -9.33
N GLY A 91 14.11 -7.40 -9.96
CA GLY A 91 13.71 -8.75 -9.63
C GLY A 91 12.51 -9.26 -10.41
N GLU A 92 12.07 -10.46 -10.03
CA GLU A 92 10.93 -11.14 -10.65
C GLU A 92 10.08 -11.82 -9.57
N THR A 93 8.75 -11.81 -9.74
CA THR A 93 7.84 -12.54 -8.84
C THR A 93 8.06 -14.06 -8.94
N GLU A 94 8.59 -14.67 -7.88
CA GLU A 94 8.79 -16.12 -7.78
C GLU A 94 7.53 -16.82 -7.26
N VAL A 95 6.85 -16.20 -6.30
CA VAL A 95 5.61 -16.68 -5.68
C VAL A 95 4.56 -15.59 -5.73
N SER A 96 3.33 -15.95 -6.09
CA SER A 96 2.15 -15.10 -5.89
C SER A 96 1.00 -15.96 -5.37
N ARG A 97 0.20 -15.39 -4.47
CA ARG A 97 -1.05 -15.94 -3.92
C ARG A 97 -2.08 -14.82 -3.92
N PHE A 98 -3.10 -14.98 -4.77
CA PHE A 98 -4.32 -14.18 -4.84
C PHE A 98 -5.33 -14.88 -5.77
N PRO A 99 -6.61 -15.07 -5.39
CA PRO A 99 -7.21 -14.80 -4.08
C PRO A 99 -6.84 -15.86 -3.01
N GLY A 100 -7.57 -15.92 -1.89
CA GLY A 100 -7.34 -16.80 -0.74
C GLY A 100 -6.41 -16.18 0.30
N SER A 101 -5.24 -15.74 -0.14
CA SER A 101 -4.32 -14.82 0.56
C SER A 101 -3.95 -13.71 -0.42
N ASP A 102 -3.20 -12.70 0.02
CA ASP A 102 -2.80 -11.61 -0.87
C ASP A 102 -1.36 -11.18 -0.62
N TYR A 103 -0.42 -11.98 -1.14
CA TYR A 103 1.00 -11.66 -1.14
C TYR A 103 1.73 -12.21 -2.36
N ALA A 104 2.84 -11.57 -2.70
CA ALA A 104 3.84 -11.99 -3.66
C ALA A 104 5.24 -11.89 -3.06
N LEU A 105 6.14 -12.77 -3.52
CA LEU A 105 7.56 -12.73 -3.23
C LEU A 105 8.32 -12.42 -4.51
N VAL A 106 8.90 -11.23 -4.57
CA VAL A 106 9.76 -10.80 -5.67
C VAL A 106 11.19 -11.19 -5.32
N ARG A 107 11.77 -12.16 -6.02
CA ARG A 107 13.18 -12.50 -5.86
C ARG A 107 14.02 -11.38 -6.47
N TYR A 108 14.85 -10.75 -5.66
CA TYR A 108 15.76 -9.74 -6.15
C TYR A 108 16.94 -10.35 -6.90
N THR A 109 17.36 -9.70 -7.99
CA THR A 109 18.39 -10.21 -8.90
C THR A 109 19.42 -9.16 -9.29
N ASN A 110 19.24 -7.90 -8.90
CA ASN A 110 20.15 -6.82 -9.32
C ASN A 110 21.27 -6.65 -8.29
N PRO A 111 22.54 -6.96 -8.64
CA PRO A 111 23.66 -6.86 -7.71
C PRO A 111 24.05 -5.41 -7.38
N ASP A 112 23.61 -4.43 -8.17
CA ASP A 112 23.88 -3.01 -7.93
C ASP A 112 22.96 -2.42 -6.84
N TYR A 113 22.03 -3.22 -6.31
CA TYR A 113 21.10 -2.83 -5.27
C TYR A 113 21.35 -3.58 -3.96
N SER A 114 21.23 -2.83 -2.87
CA SER A 114 21.13 -3.35 -1.51
C SER A 114 19.68 -3.38 -1.06
N TYR A 115 19.32 -4.44 -0.36
CA TYR A 115 17.96 -4.68 0.15
C TYR A 115 18.03 -4.75 1.67
N PRO A 116 18.05 -3.64 2.41
CA PRO A 116 18.12 -3.69 3.87
C PRO A 116 16.75 -4.03 4.47
N SER A 117 16.75 -4.59 5.68
CA SER A 117 15.53 -4.85 6.46
C SER A 117 15.01 -3.56 7.11
N GLU A 118 14.56 -2.63 6.27
CA GLU A 118 14.14 -1.27 6.64
C GLU A 118 12.87 -0.89 5.87
N VAL A 119 12.14 0.08 6.42
CA VAL A 119 11.10 0.83 5.70
C VAL A 119 11.54 2.29 5.54
N SER A 120 11.31 2.86 4.37
CA SER A 120 11.51 4.28 4.05
C SER A 120 10.29 5.06 4.51
N ALA A 121 10.42 5.84 5.59
CA ALA A 121 9.37 6.62 6.23
C ALA A 121 9.61 8.12 6.02
N GLY A 122 9.15 8.67 4.89
CA GLY A 122 9.29 10.10 4.59
C GLY A 122 10.74 10.56 4.42
N GLY A 123 11.57 9.71 3.79
CA GLY A 123 13.00 9.98 3.57
C GLY A 123 13.91 9.63 4.75
N GLN A 124 13.37 9.02 5.82
CA GLN A 124 14.15 8.43 6.91
C GLN A 124 14.02 6.91 6.87
N SER A 125 15.09 6.17 7.15
CA SER A 125 15.00 4.72 7.30
C SER A 125 14.51 4.35 8.70
N HIS A 126 13.65 3.34 8.77
CA HIS A 126 13.18 2.75 10.02
C HIS A 126 13.44 1.24 9.97
N ARG A 127 14.25 0.76 10.91
CA ARG A 127 14.66 -0.65 10.96
C ARG A 127 13.50 -1.56 11.34
N ILE A 128 13.49 -2.72 10.69
CA ILE A 128 12.58 -3.84 10.96
C ILE A 128 13.44 -5.02 11.40
N ASP A 129 13.40 -5.34 12.68
CA ASP A 129 14.26 -6.37 13.28
C ASP A 129 13.55 -7.72 13.45
N ARG A 130 12.21 -7.74 13.37
CA ARG A 130 11.43 -8.96 13.57
C ARG A 130 10.11 -8.93 12.83
N ALA A 131 9.47 -10.08 12.68
CA ALA A 131 8.07 -10.17 12.30
C ALA A 131 7.23 -10.56 13.53
N ALA A 132 5.98 -10.10 13.58
CA ALA A 132 5.06 -10.44 14.65
C ALA A 132 3.64 -10.62 14.11
N GLN A 133 2.84 -11.43 14.81
CA GLN A 133 1.41 -11.48 14.53
C GLN A 133 0.71 -10.23 15.06
N PRO A 134 -0.27 -9.69 14.33
CA PRO A 134 -1.04 -8.55 14.79
C PRO A 134 -1.99 -8.93 15.93
N THR A 135 -2.16 -8.03 16.90
CA THR A 135 -3.11 -8.19 18.01
C THR A 135 -4.08 -7.01 18.07
N VAL A 136 -5.34 -7.27 18.43
CA VAL A 136 -6.36 -6.21 18.53
C VAL A 136 -5.97 -5.19 19.61
N GLY A 137 -6.13 -3.91 19.31
CA GLY A 137 -5.76 -2.79 20.20
C GLY A 137 -4.30 -2.36 20.07
N GLN A 138 -3.43 -3.14 19.42
CA GLN A 138 -2.04 -2.73 19.26
C GLN A 138 -1.90 -1.52 18.34
N ARG A 139 -0.90 -0.68 18.62
CA ARG A 139 -0.50 0.40 17.72
C ARG A 139 0.12 -0.17 16.44
N VAL A 140 -0.27 0.39 15.30
CA VAL A 140 0.27 0.05 13.98
C VAL A 140 0.55 1.33 13.21
N CYS A 141 1.71 1.41 12.56
CA CYS A 141 2.05 2.45 11.61
C CYS A 141 2.12 1.88 10.21
N GLN A 142 1.85 2.72 9.23
CA GLN A 142 1.96 2.42 7.81
C GLN A 142 2.68 3.57 7.11
N VAL A 143 3.51 3.23 6.14
CA VAL A 143 4.07 4.22 5.23
C VAL A 143 3.55 3.98 3.82
N GLY A 144 2.64 4.85 3.38
CA GLY A 144 2.13 4.86 2.02
C GLY A 144 2.87 5.88 1.15
N SER A 145 3.03 5.58 -0.13
CA SER A 145 3.67 6.51 -1.07
C SER A 145 2.85 7.79 -1.31
N ALA A 146 1.52 7.73 -1.11
CA ALA A 146 0.60 8.84 -1.22
C ALA A 146 0.13 9.34 0.15
N SER A 147 -0.16 8.44 1.11
CA SER A 147 -0.64 8.85 2.44
C SER A 147 0.47 9.27 3.41
N GLY A 148 1.74 8.96 3.12
CA GLY A 148 2.89 9.21 3.99
C GLY A 148 2.93 8.28 5.21
N HIS A 149 3.68 8.68 6.24
CA HIS A 149 3.75 7.95 7.52
C HIS A 149 2.51 8.26 8.36
N ARG A 150 1.68 7.24 8.63
CA ARG A 150 0.51 7.34 9.49
C ARG A 150 0.49 6.22 10.52
N CYS A 151 -0.11 6.48 11.68
CA CYS A 151 -0.28 5.47 12.72
C CYS A 151 -1.72 5.44 13.22
N GLY A 152 -2.12 4.27 13.70
CA GLY A 152 -3.45 3.96 14.19
C GLY A 152 -3.43 2.70 15.04
N THR A 153 -4.55 1.99 15.07
CA THR A 153 -4.74 0.79 15.90
C THR A 153 -5.28 -0.37 15.09
N VAL A 154 -4.85 -1.59 15.41
CA VAL A 154 -5.48 -2.81 14.90
C VAL A 154 -6.85 -2.97 15.56
N GLN A 155 -7.89 -3.14 14.73
CA GLN A 155 -9.29 -3.25 15.16
C GLN A 155 -9.78 -4.70 15.16
N ALA A 156 -9.29 -5.53 14.24
CA ALA A 156 -9.70 -6.92 14.11
C ALA A 156 -8.59 -7.75 13.46
N VAL A 157 -8.59 -9.05 13.73
CA VAL A 157 -7.72 -10.05 13.10
C VAL A 157 -8.58 -11.17 12.55
N ASN A 158 -8.04 -11.99 11.64
CA ASN A 158 -8.74 -13.09 10.97
C ASN A 158 -10.01 -12.64 10.22
N VAL A 159 -9.97 -11.46 9.61
CA VAL A 159 -11.08 -10.96 8.77
C VAL A 159 -10.97 -11.50 7.36
N SER A 160 -12.11 -11.59 6.66
CA SER A 160 -12.16 -11.92 5.24
C SER A 160 -12.70 -10.74 4.44
N VAL A 161 -12.15 -10.51 3.25
CA VAL A 161 -12.59 -9.47 2.32
C VAL A 161 -12.88 -10.10 0.96
N THR A 162 -14.04 -9.76 0.39
CA THR A 162 -14.45 -10.24 -0.93
C THR A 162 -13.94 -9.30 -2.01
N HIS A 163 -13.16 -9.83 -2.93
CA HIS A 163 -12.74 -9.18 -4.18
C HIS A 163 -13.51 -9.80 -5.37
N PRO A 164 -13.57 -9.13 -6.53
CA PRO A 164 -14.15 -9.71 -7.75
C PRO A 164 -13.54 -11.08 -8.11
N GLU A 165 -12.25 -11.28 -7.85
CA GLU A 165 -11.50 -12.50 -8.16
C GLU A 165 -11.72 -13.62 -7.13
N GLY A 166 -12.19 -13.28 -5.93
CA GLY A 166 -12.45 -14.22 -4.86
C GLY A 166 -12.28 -13.64 -3.46
N VAL A 167 -12.43 -14.48 -2.44
CA VAL A 167 -12.30 -14.06 -1.04
C VAL A 167 -10.84 -14.17 -0.59
N VAL A 168 -10.34 -13.14 0.09
CA VAL A 168 -9.05 -13.16 0.80
C VAL A 168 -9.33 -13.33 2.29
N HIS A 169 -8.68 -14.30 2.91
CA HIS A 169 -8.90 -14.68 4.31
C HIS A 169 -7.72 -14.33 5.21
N GLY A 170 -7.94 -14.35 6.52
CA GLY A 170 -6.86 -14.23 7.50
C GLY A 170 -6.24 -12.84 7.58
N LEU A 171 -6.91 -11.81 7.09
CA LEU A 171 -6.43 -10.43 7.11
C LEU A 171 -6.56 -9.84 8.52
N PHE A 172 -5.84 -8.76 8.79
CA PHE A 172 -6.14 -7.87 9.92
C PHE A 172 -6.61 -6.50 9.43
N ARG A 173 -7.46 -5.87 10.23
CA ARG A 173 -8.08 -4.57 9.96
C ARG A 173 -7.50 -3.52 10.90
N SER A 174 -7.27 -2.30 10.41
CA SER A 174 -6.77 -1.18 11.21
C SER A 174 -7.53 0.12 10.93
N THR A 175 -7.39 1.10 11.83
CA THR A 175 -7.90 2.48 11.65
C THR A 175 -7.08 3.32 10.66
N LEU A 176 -6.07 2.73 10.02
CA LEU A 176 -5.29 3.42 9.01
C LEU A 176 -6.16 3.68 7.78
N CYS A 177 -5.87 4.77 7.09
CA CYS A 177 -6.41 5.04 5.76
C CYS A 177 -5.47 4.50 4.69
N LEU A 178 -6.00 4.32 3.48
CA LEU A 178 -5.25 3.91 2.30
C LEU A 178 -5.65 4.83 1.14
N GLU A 179 -4.71 5.55 0.56
CA GLU A 179 -4.94 6.42 -0.60
C GLU A 179 -4.60 5.68 -1.90
N PRO A 180 -5.14 6.12 -3.06
CA PRO A 180 -4.70 5.63 -4.35
C PRO A 180 -3.18 5.79 -4.50
N GLY A 181 -2.46 4.67 -4.69
CA GLY A 181 -1.00 4.63 -4.74
C GLY A 181 -0.32 4.02 -3.51
N ASP A 182 -1.06 3.74 -2.44
CA ASP A 182 -0.53 3.07 -1.24
C ASP A 182 -0.59 1.53 -1.31
N ALA A 183 -0.93 0.95 -2.46
CA ALA A 183 -0.96 -0.50 -2.64
C ALA A 183 0.39 -1.11 -2.23
N GLY A 184 0.37 -2.09 -1.33
CA GLY A 184 1.58 -2.73 -0.80
C GLY A 184 2.31 -1.96 0.29
N ALA A 185 1.76 -0.86 0.80
CA ALA A 185 2.38 -0.11 1.89
C ALA A 185 2.69 -1.02 3.10
N PRO A 186 3.91 -0.95 3.68
CA PRO A 186 4.24 -1.69 4.88
C PRO A 186 3.45 -1.21 6.09
N ALA A 187 2.91 -2.16 6.87
CA ALA A 187 2.36 -1.93 8.19
C ALA A 187 3.23 -2.58 9.27
N PHE A 188 3.67 -1.80 10.25
CA PHE A 188 4.63 -2.21 11.29
C PHE A 188 4.28 -1.64 12.67
N GLY A 189 4.74 -2.31 13.73
CA GLY A 189 4.55 -1.90 15.12
C GLY A 189 5.89 -1.87 15.86
N GLY A 190 6.38 -0.68 16.23
CA GLY A 190 7.77 -0.55 16.69
C GLY A 190 8.72 -1.00 15.58
N ASN A 191 9.59 -1.96 15.85
CA ASN A 191 10.49 -2.59 14.86
C ASN A 191 9.94 -3.93 14.30
N ALA A 192 8.66 -4.24 14.49
CA ALA A 192 8.05 -5.47 14.01
C ALA A 192 7.28 -5.28 12.70
N ALA A 193 7.59 -6.07 11.68
CA ALA A 193 6.75 -6.24 10.50
C ALA A 193 5.43 -6.91 10.89
N LEU A 194 4.31 -6.28 10.53
CA LEU A 194 2.97 -6.79 10.83
C LEU A 194 2.22 -7.20 9.56
N GLY A 195 2.19 -6.34 8.54
CA GLY A 195 1.30 -6.56 7.39
C GLY A 195 1.68 -5.85 6.10
N ILE A 196 1.15 -6.39 5.00
CA ILE A 196 1.15 -5.79 3.67
C ILE A 196 -0.22 -5.15 3.46
N ALA A 197 -0.32 -3.87 3.14
CA ALA A 197 -1.60 -3.24 2.82
C ALA A 197 -2.15 -3.79 1.49
N VAL A 198 -3.34 -4.41 1.53
CA VAL A 198 -3.94 -5.14 0.40
C VAL A 198 -5.27 -4.55 -0.06
N GLY A 199 -5.85 -3.66 0.74
CA GLY A 199 -7.08 -2.97 0.38
C GLY A 199 -7.56 -2.07 1.50
N GLY A 200 -8.55 -1.24 1.22
CA GLY A 200 -9.11 -0.34 2.21
C GLY A 200 -10.43 0.28 1.77
N SER A 201 -11.00 1.07 2.66
CA SER A 201 -12.23 1.84 2.44
C SER A 201 -12.11 3.23 3.06
N GLY A 202 -12.83 4.21 2.53
CA GLY A 202 -12.72 5.60 2.96
C GLY A 202 -11.46 6.26 2.42
N ASN A 203 -10.95 7.29 3.11
CA ASN A 203 -9.73 8.00 2.74
C ASN A 203 -9.10 8.70 3.96
N CYS A 204 -7.94 9.32 3.79
CA CYS A 204 -7.24 9.99 4.88
C CYS A 204 -7.85 11.33 5.29
N ARG A 205 -8.86 11.85 4.59
CA ARG A 205 -9.59 13.08 4.96
C ARG A 205 -10.79 12.81 5.85
N ASN A 206 -11.57 11.78 5.54
CA ASN A 206 -12.86 11.49 6.18
C ASN A 206 -12.79 10.28 7.12
N GLY A 207 -11.59 9.71 7.31
CA GLY A 207 -11.41 8.45 8.00
C GLY A 207 -11.46 7.28 7.02
N GLY A 208 -10.74 6.21 7.40
CA GLY A 208 -10.61 5.05 6.56
C GLY A 208 -10.31 3.79 7.36
N THR A 209 -10.29 2.69 6.64
CA THR A 209 -9.92 1.38 7.14
C THR A 209 -9.00 0.74 6.14
N THR A 210 -7.90 0.17 6.62
CA THR A 210 -6.98 -0.63 5.80
C THR A 210 -7.00 -2.07 6.27
N TYR A 211 -7.06 -2.98 5.30
CA TYR A 211 -6.90 -4.41 5.44
C TYR A 211 -5.50 -4.82 5.04
N HIS A 212 -4.95 -5.76 5.80
CA HIS A 212 -3.55 -6.13 5.70
C HIS A 212 -3.37 -7.64 5.71
N GLN A 213 -2.56 -8.16 4.79
CA GLN A 213 -2.08 -9.54 4.82
C GLN A 213 -0.99 -9.67 5.89
N PRO A 214 -1.17 -10.51 6.95
CA PRO A 214 -0.14 -10.70 7.96
C PRO A 214 1.16 -11.25 7.37
N VAL A 215 2.30 -10.68 7.76
CA VAL A 215 3.62 -11.02 7.21
C VAL A 215 4.25 -12.23 7.89
N ALA A 216 4.07 -12.39 9.21
CA ALA A 216 4.73 -13.49 9.94
C ALA A 216 4.38 -14.90 9.38
N PRO A 217 3.12 -15.24 9.05
CA PRO A 217 2.80 -16.52 8.42
C PRO A 217 3.39 -16.67 7.01
N VAL A 218 3.48 -15.58 6.24
CA VAL A 218 4.10 -15.58 4.91
C VAL A 218 5.57 -15.93 5.03
N LEU A 219 6.30 -15.24 5.92
CA LEU A 219 7.72 -15.51 6.12
C LEU A 219 7.98 -16.96 6.56
N ALA A 220 7.20 -17.46 7.53
CA ALA A 220 7.30 -18.83 8.01
C ALA A 220 7.06 -19.87 6.91
N ALA A 221 6.07 -19.65 6.03
CA ALA A 221 5.73 -20.58 4.95
C ALA A 221 6.82 -20.72 3.88
N HIS A 222 7.71 -19.73 3.74
CA HIS A 222 8.76 -19.70 2.71
C HIS A 222 10.18 -19.75 3.29
N GLY A 223 10.33 -20.01 4.60
CA GLY A 223 11.65 -20.04 5.25
C GLY A 223 12.37 -18.68 5.21
N LEU A 224 11.62 -17.58 5.16
CA LEU A 224 12.15 -16.23 5.08
C LEU A 224 12.22 -15.58 6.47
N ARG A 225 13.11 -14.60 6.60
CA ARG A 225 13.20 -13.74 7.79
C ARG A 225 13.47 -12.28 7.42
N VAL A 226 13.06 -11.40 8.32
CA VAL A 226 13.48 -9.99 8.38
C VAL A 226 14.53 -9.83 9.49
N GLY A 227 15.11 -8.64 9.63
CA GLY A 227 16.05 -8.32 10.72
C GLY A 227 17.41 -9.00 10.61
N TYR A 228 18.00 -8.98 9.40
CA TYR A 228 19.41 -9.36 9.16
C TYR A 228 20.35 -8.17 9.28
#